data_AF-A0A218VCC2-F1
#
_entry.id   AF-A0A218VCC2-F1
#
_cell.length_a   1.000
_cell.length_b   1.000
_cell.length_c   1.000
_cell.angle_alpha   90.00
_cell.angle_beta   90.00
_cell.angle_gamma   90.00
#
_symmetry.space_group_name_H-M   'P 1'
#
loop_
_entity.id
_entity.type
_entity.pdbx_description
1 polymer ?
#
loop_
_entity_poly.entity_id
_entity_poly.type
_entity_poly.pdbx_seq_one_letter_code
_entity_poly.pdbx_strand_id
1 'polypeptide(L)'
;MLQRILTARQQGEPRPPAPAPGRPQHGPPLPSPADIQAIKGFLAKCWSLDISTKEYAYLKGTVLFNPDLPGLHCTQYIEGLQREAQQALNEHVRLIHRGDEARFAKLNVVLSLLRSINANVVAELFFRPIIGAVNMDDMLLEMLCAKL
;
A
#
# COMPACT_ATOMS: atom_id res chain seq x y z
N MET A 1 -48.70 -30.01 44.82
CA MET A 1 -47.66 -31.04 44.86
C MET A 1 -47.81 -32.07 43.71
N LEU A 2 -48.13 -31.63 42.49
CA LEU A 2 -48.39 -32.50 41.33
C LEU A 2 -48.15 -31.76 39.99
N GLN A 3 -46.93 -31.27 39.73
CA GLN A 3 -46.52 -30.77 38.40
C GLN A 3 -45.05 -31.11 38.04
N ARG A 4 -44.40 -32.00 38.81
CA ARG A 4 -42.97 -32.34 38.63
C ARG A 4 -42.70 -33.65 37.85
N ILE A 5 -43.69 -34.20 37.15
CA ILE A 5 -43.59 -35.58 36.61
C ILE A 5 -43.71 -35.68 35.07
N LEU A 6 -43.96 -34.59 34.33
CA LEU A 6 -44.28 -34.72 32.89
C LEU A 6 -43.23 -34.24 31.88
N THR A 7 -41.96 -34.08 32.25
CA THR A 7 -40.91 -33.97 31.23
C THR A 7 -39.62 -34.60 31.71
N ALA A 8 -39.47 -35.86 31.32
CA ALA A 8 -38.28 -36.66 31.50
C ALA A 8 -37.06 -36.02 30.82
N ARG A 9 -35.94 -36.15 31.53
CA ARG A 9 -34.54 -36.18 31.07
C ARG A 9 -34.34 -36.35 29.56
N GLN A 10 -33.57 -35.43 28.98
CA GLN A 10 -32.37 -35.84 28.24
C GLN A 10 -31.13 -35.34 28.97
N GLN A 11 -30.18 -36.26 29.10
CA GLN A 11 -28.89 -36.11 29.75
C GLN A 11 -28.04 -35.03 29.09
N GLY A 12 -27.14 -34.48 29.91
CA GLY A 12 -26.19 -33.45 29.50
C GLY A 12 -25.30 -33.87 28.34
N GLU A 13 -25.35 -33.08 27.29
CA GLU A 13 -24.16 -32.70 26.55
C GLU A 13 -23.59 -31.41 27.17
N PRO A 14 -22.26 -31.30 27.35
CA PRO A 14 -21.68 -30.03 27.76
C PRO A 14 -21.89 -29.03 26.61
N ARG A 15 -22.59 -27.92 26.88
CA ARG A 15 -22.61 -26.78 25.97
C ARG A 15 -21.17 -26.41 25.60
N PRO A 16 -20.85 -26.20 24.32
CA PRO A 16 -19.54 -25.67 23.96
C PRO A 16 -19.34 -24.33 24.70
N PRO A 17 -18.14 -24.07 25.25
CA PRO A 17 -17.87 -22.82 25.94
C PRO A 17 -18.14 -21.67 24.98
N ALA A 18 -18.78 -20.62 25.49
CA ALA A 18 -18.95 -19.37 24.75
C ALA A 18 -17.57 -18.91 24.23
N PRO A 19 -17.47 -18.40 22.98
CA PRO A 19 -16.22 -17.86 22.49
C PRO A 19 -15.73 -16.81 23.49
N ALA A 20 -14.48 -16.95 23.94
CA ALA A 20 -13.84 -16.00 24.83
C ALA A 20 -14.04 -14.58 24.27
N PRO A 21 -14.23 -13.55 25.12
CA PRO A 21 -14.31 -12.17 24.65
C PRO A 21 -13.09 -11.94 23.77
N GLY A 22 -13.38 -11.66 22.50
CA GLY A 22 -12.40 -11.66 21.44
C GLY A 22 -11.16 -10.89 21.88
N ARG A 23 -10.00 -11.50 21.66
CA ARG A 23 -8.76 -10.74 21.53
C ARG A 23 -9.11 -9.47 20.75
N PRO A 24 -8.73 -8.27 21.20
CA PRO A 24 -8.88 -7.09 20.35
C PRO A 24 -8.25 -7.48 19.01
N GLN A 25 -9.10 -7.52 17.98
CA GLN A 25 -8.68 -7.80 16.63
C GLN A 25 -7.53 -6.86 16.36
N HIS A 26 -6.42 -7.41 15.86
CA HIS A 26 -5.19 -6.67 15.67
C HIS A 26 -5.55 -5.37 14.95
N GLY A 27 -5.47 -4.25 15.67
CA GLY A 27 -5.37 -2.96 15.01
C GLY A 27 -4.22 -3.05 14.00
N PRO A 28 -4.29 -2.29 12.89
CA PRO A 28 -3.19 -2.27 11.92
C PRO A 28 -1.86 -2.19 12.68
N PRO A 29 -0.90 -3.09 12.37
CA PRO A 29 0.32 -3.22 13.15
C PRO A 29 1.00 -1.85 13.24
N LEU A 30 1.32 -1.45 14.46
CA LEU A 30 2.02 -0.20 14.73
C LEU A 30 3.30 -0.15 13.88
N PRO A 31 3.61 1.01 13.27
CA PRO A 31 4.83 1.19 12.49
C PRO A 31 6.07 0.75 13.26
N SER A 32 6.81 -0.22 12.73
CA SER A 32 8.05 -0.68 13.37
C SER A 32 9.21 0.26 13.07
N PRO A 33 10.29 0.23 13.88
CA PRO A 33 11.50 0.97 13.55
C PRO A 33 12.06 0.63 12.16
N ALA A 34 11.92 -0.61 11.70
CA ALA A 34 12.38 -1.03 10.38
C ALA A 34 11.58 -0.34 9.26
N ASP A 35 10.26 -0.20 9.41
CA ASP A 35 9.43 0.49 8.42
C ASP A 35 9.79 1.97 8.33
N ILE A 36 10.04 2.61 9.48
CA ILE A 36 10.48 4.01 9.54
C ILE A 36 11.85 4.17 8.85
N GLN A 37 12.76 3.22 9.04
CA GLN A 37 14.05 3.24 8.35
C GLN A 37 13.91 3.00 6.84
N ALA A 38 12.99 2.15 6.40
CA ALA A 38 12.71 1.95 4.97
C ALA A 38 12.23 3.26 4.32
N ILE A 39 11.28 3.97 4.95
CA ILE A 39 10.79 5.27 4.48
C ILE A 39 11.92 6.31 4.46
N LYS A 40 12.70 6.41 5.54
CA LYS A 40 13.84 7.33 5.61
C LYS A 40 14.90 7.02 4.55
N GLY A 41 15.22 5.75 4.34
CA GLY A 41 16.19 5.30 3.34
C GLY A 41 15.73 5.62 1.92
N PHE A 42 14.44 5.41 1.62
CA PHE A 42 13.84 5.82 0.36
C PHE A 42 13.96 7.33 0.13
N LEU A 43 13.55 8.15 1.11
CA LEU A 43 13.62 9.61 1.00
C LEU A 43 15.06 10.12 0.84
N ALA A 44 15.99 9.59 1.65
CA ALA A 44 17.40 9.92 1.54
C ALA A 44 17.97 9.57 0.16
N LYS A 45 17.57 8.42 -0.41
CA LYS A 45 17.98 8.03 -1.76
C LYS A 45 17.43 9.00 -2.81
N CYS A 46 16.14 9.37 -2.72
CA CYS A 46 15.54 10.36 -3.60
C CYS A 46 16.28 11.70 -3.56
N TRP A 47 16.57 12.22 -2.37
CA TRP A 47 17.30 13.47 -2.21
C TRP A 47 18.74 13.39 -2.71
N SER A 48 19.43 12.26 -2.52
CA SER A 48 20.81 12.08 -3.01
C SER A 48 20.96 12.07 -4.53
N LEU A 49 19.87 11.86 -5.27
CA LEU A 49 19.89 11.74 -6.73
C LEU A 49 19.51 13.03 -7.45
N ASP A 50 19.11 14.07 -6.72
CA ASP A 50 18.58 15.33 -7.29
C ASP A 50 17.59 15.03 -8.43
N ILE A 51 16.54 14.26 -8.11
CA ILE A 51 15.53 13.85 -9.08
C ILE A 51 14.81 15.09 -9.58
N SER A 52 14.90 15.36 -10.88
CA SER A 52 14.22 16.50 -11.50
C SER A 52 12.71 16.30 -11.54
N THR A 53 11.96 17.39 -11.68
CA THR A 53 10.48 17.36 -11.83
C THR A 53 10.03 16.43 -12.95
N LYS A 54 10.77 16.39 -14.06
CA LYS A 54 10.42 15.59 -15.24
C LYS A 54 10.67 14.11 -14.99
N GLU A 55 11.79 13.75 -14.36
CA GLU A 55 12.05 12.37 -13.94
C GLU A 55 11.02 11.89 -12.91
N TYR A 56 10.69 12.73 -11.94
CA TYR A 56 9.69 12.42 -10.94
C TYR A 56 8.30 12.16 -11.56
N ALA A 57 7.93 12.90 -12.60
CA ALA A 57 6.70 12.66 -13.34
C ALA A 57 6.70 11.28 -14.03
N TYR A 58 7.79 10.88 -14.68
CA TYR A 58 7.90 9.55 -15.30
C TYR A 58 7.94 8.41 -14.28
N LEU A 59 8.61 8.61 -13.14
CA LEU A 59 8.60 7.64 -12.04
C LEU A 59 7.19 7.43 -11.50
N LYS A 60 6.43 8.52 -11.31
CA LYS A 60 5.01 8.43 -10.93
C LYS A 60 4.19 7.65 -11.95
N GLY A 61 4.38 7.90 -13.25
CA GLY A 61 3.74 7.14 -14.31
C GLY A 61 4.07 5.65 -14.22
N THR A 62 5.34 5.31 -14.00
CA THR A 62 5.81 3.93 -13.87
C THR A 62 5.17 3.19 -12.69
N VAL A 63 4.98 3.88 -11.55
CA VAL A 63 4.31 3.33 -10.36
C VAL A 63 2.81 3.21 -10.57
N LEU A 64 2.18 4.22 -11.20
CA LEU A 64 0.74 4.30 -11.42
C LEU A 64 0.27 3.21 -12.39
N PHE A 65 0.98 3.04 -13.50
CA PHE A 65 0.66 2.04 -14.50
C PHE A 65 1.31 0.71 -14.15
N ASN A 66 0.78 0.01 -13.15
CA ASN A 66 1.27 -1.31 -12.75
C ASN A 66 0.35 -2.43 -13.29
N PRO A 67 0.78 -3.22 -14.30
CA PRO A 67 -0.06 -4.28 -14.87
C PRO A 67 -0.23 -5.49 -13.94
N ASP A 68 0.58 -5.61 -12.88
CA ASP A 68 0.58 -6.75 -11.97
C ASP A 68 -0.49 -6.67 -10.87
N LEU A 69 -1.29 -5.59 -10.85
CA LEU A 69 -2.33 -5.43 -9.84
C LEU A 69 -3.53 -6.35 -10.13
N PRO A 70 -4.10 -6.99 -9.10
CA PRO A 70 -5.29 -7.82 -9.26
C PRO A 70 -6.52 -6.98 -9.61
N GLY A 71 -7.47 -7.57 -10.36
CA GLY A 71 -8.74 -6.93 -10.70
C GLY A 71 -8.69 -5.97 -11.90
N LEU A 72 -7.56 -5.88 -12.60
CA LEU A 72 -7.44 -5.07 -13.81
C LEU A 72 -8.13 -5.73 -15.02
N HIS A 73 -8.89 -4.93 -15.77
CA HIS A 73 -9.54 -5.36 -17.02
C HIS A 73 -8.73 -5.02 -18.28
N CYS A 74 -7.88 -4.00 -18.22
CA CYS A 74 -7.14 -3.45 -19.37
C CYS A 74 -5.62 -3.61 -19.25
N THR A 75 -5.15 -4.77 -18.76
CA THR A 75 -3.74 -5.04 -18.45
C THR A 75 -2.78 -4.72 -19.60
N GLN A 76 -3.10 -5.10 -20.84
CA GLN A 76 -2.24 -4.83 -22.01
C GLN A 76 -2.06 -3.33 -22.28
N TYR A 77 -3.12 -2.55 -22.08
CA TYR A 77 -3.07 -1.10 -22.25
C TYR A 77 -2.22 -0.44 -21.15
N ILE A 78 -2.43 -0.88 -19.90
CA ILE A 78 -1.64 -0.42 -18.74
C ILE A 78 -0.16 -0.74 -18.93
N GLU A 79 0.16 -1.93 -19.43
CA GLU A 79 1.54 -2.32 -19.75
C GLU A 79 2.16 -1.40 -20.81
N GLY A 80 1.39 -1.03 -21.85
CA GLY A 80 1.78 -0.04 -22.83
C GLY A 80 2.15 1.31 -22.20
N LEU A 81 1.27 1.84 -21.36
CA LEU A 81 1.51 3.11 -20.64
C LEU A 81 2.71 3.05 -19.70
N GLN A 82 2.92 1.91 -19.02
CA GLN A 82 4.09 1.71 -18.17
C GLN A 82 5.39 1.75 -18.99
N ARG A 83 5.40 1.06 -20.14
CA ARG A 83 6.56 1.06 -21.05
C ARG A 83 6.85 2.45 -21.59
N GLU A 84 5.82 3.21 -21.97
CA GLU A 84 5.98 4.60 -22.42
C GLU A 84 6.59 5.48 -21.32
N ALA A 85 6.14 5.38 -20.08
CA ALA A 85 6.70 6.13 -18.96
C ALA A 85 8.18 5.78 -18.72
N GLN A 86 8.53 4.50 -18.76
CA GLN A 86 9.90 4.04 -18.57
C GLN A 86 10.82 4.43 -19.75
N GLN A 87 10.30 4.39 -20.98
CA GLN A 87 11.03 4.83 -22.16
C GLN A 87 11.30 6.34 -22.11
N ALA A 88 10.28 7.15 -21.80
CA ALA A 88 10.42 8.60 -21.67
C ALA A 88 11.42 8.97 -20.56
N LEU A 89 11.45 8.21 -19.46
CA LEU A 89 12.47 8.37 -18.42
C LEU A 89 13.88 8.08 -18.96
N ASN A 90 14.06 6.95 -19.66
CA ASN A 90 15.36 6.56 -20.20
C ASN A 90 15.89 7.58 -21.22
N GLU A 91 15.04 8.01 -22.15
CA GLU A 91 15.38 9.03 -23.14
C GLU A 91 15.77 10.35 -22.47
N HIS A 92 15.00 10.79 -21.49
CA HIS A 92 15.31 12.02 -20.75
C HIS A 92 16.65 11.93 -20.02
N VAL A 93 16.92 10.82 -19.32
CA VAL A 93 18.20 10.57 -18.65
C VAL A 93 19.35 10.59 -19.66
N ARG A 94 19.23 9.92 -20.80
CA ARG A 94 20.27 9.90 -21.85
C ARG A 94 20.51 11.28 -22.45
N LEU A 95 19.48 12.12 -22.55
CA LEU A 95 19.61 13.47 -23.11
C LEU A 95 20.27 14.45 -22.14
N ILE A 96 19.86 14.45 -20.87
CA ILE A 96 20.28 15.42 -19.86
C ILE A 96 21.52 14.98 -19.08
N HIS A 97 21.64 13.68 -18.79
CA HIS A 97 22.69 13.10 -17.94
C HIS A 97 23.66 12.22 -18.73
N ARG A 98 24.14 12.71 -19.88
CA ARG A 98 25.03 11.99 -20.82
C ARG A 98 26.32 11.42 -20.21
N GLY A 99 26.72 11.86 -19.02
CA GLY A 99 27.90 11.38 -18.31
C GLY A 99 27.61 10.40 -17.16
N ASP A 100 26.32 10.16 -16.82
CA ASP A 100 25.91 9.25 -15.75
C ASP A 100 25.08 8.10 -16.32
N GLU A 101 25.76 7.16 -16.99
CA GLU A 101 25.16 5.94 -17.56
C GLU A 101 24.42 5.10 -16.50
N ALA A 102 24.77 5.26 -15.21
CA ALA A 102 24.13 4.55 -14.11
C ALA A 102 22.86 5.25 -13.59
N ARG A 103 22.52 6.47 -14.04
CA ARG A 103 21.40 7.23 -13.49
C ARG A 103 20.08 6.50 -13.61
N PHE A 104 19.79 5.95 -14.79
CA PHE A 104 18.55 5.19 -15.01
C PHE A 104 18.43 3.99 -14.04
N ALA A 105 19.53 3.26 -13.84
CA ALA A 105 19.58 2.17 -12.88
C ALA A 105 19.39 2.66 -11.43
N LYS A 106 20.01 3.78 -11.04
CA LYS A 106 19.83 4.41 -9.72
C LYS A 106 18.36 4.81 -9.47
N LEU A 107 17.67 5.31 -10.50
CA LEU A 107 16.24 5.65 -10.41
C LEU A 107 15.36 4.39 -10.29
N ASN A 108 15.71 3.30 -10.97
CA ASN A 108 15.02 2.01 -10.79
C ASN A 108 15.25 1.40 -9.39
N VAL A 109 16.40 1.66 -8.77
CA VAL A 109 16.64 1.31 -7.36
C VAL A 109 15.69 2.08 -6.45
N VAL A 110 15.43 3.36 -6.70
CA VAL A 110 14.44 4.15 -5.94
C VAL A 110 13.05 3.53 -6.04
N LEU A 111 12.62 3.11 -7.23
CA LEU A 111 11.33 2.41 -7.41
C LEU A 111 11.29 1.09 -6.63
N SER A 112 12.39 0.36 -6.57
CA SER A 112 12.49 -0.89 -5.81
C SER A 112 12.39 -0.65 -4.31
N LEU A 113 13.05 0.40 -3.80
CA LEU A 113 12.92 0.82 -2.40
C LEU A 113 11.48 1.24 -2.07
N LEU A 114 10.82 1.98 -2.96
CA LEU A 114 9.42 2.37 -2.77
C LEU A 114 8.50 1.15 -2.63
N ARG A 115 8.68 0.13 -3.47
CA ARG A 115 7.89 -1.13 -3.41
C ARG A 115 8.05 -1.89 -2.09
N SER A 116 9.14 -1.67 -1.35
CA SER A 116 9.35 -2.29 -0.04
C SER A 116 8.58 -1.59 1.11
N ILE A 117 8.03 -0.40 0.88
CA ILE A 117 7.30 0.36 1.89
C ILE A 117 5.84 -0.11 1.92
N ASN A 118 5.38 -0.52 3.09
CA ASN A 118 3.98 -0.90 3.29
C ASN A 118 3.09 0.35 3.36
N ALA A 119 2.09 0.44 2.48
CA ALA A 119 1.14 1.55 2.44
C ALA A 119 0.36 1.73 3.77
N ASN A 120 0.07 0.64 4.49
CA ASN A 120 -0.60 0.72 5.79
C ASN A 120 0.26 1.45 6.83
N VAL A 121 1.58 1.28 6.77
CA VAL A 121 2.49 2.02 7.67
C VAL A 121 2.48 3.50 7.34
N VAL A 122 2.39 3.86 6.06
CA VAL A 122 2.26 5.26 5.63
C VAL A 122 0.94 5.86 6.16
N ALA A 123 -0.17 5.13 6.04
CA ALA A 123 -1.47 5.52 6.60
C ALA A 123 -1.38 5.76 8.12
N GLU A 124 -0.81 4.83 8.86
CA GLU A 124 -0.69 4.91 10.33
C GLU A 124 0.25 6.05 10.79
N LEU A 125 1.36 6.28 10.08
CA LEU A 125 2.31 7.34 10.44
C LEU A 125 1.82 8.75 10.12
N PHE A 126 1.25 8.95 8.93
CA PHE A 126 1.01 10.30 8.40
C PHE A 126 -0.46 10.70 8.41
N PHE A 127 -1.38 9.75 8.31
CA PHE A 127 -2.81 10.05 8.15
C PHE A 127 -3.58 9.81 9.45
N ARG A 128 -3.38 8.68 10.13
CA ARG A 128 -4.06 8.33 11.39
C ARG A 128 -4.10 9.47 12.42
N PRO A 129 -3.02 10.23 12.66
CA PRO A 129 -3.06 11.33 13.64
C PRO A 129 -4.00 12.48 13.26
N ILE A 130 -4.34 12.62 11.97
CA ILE A 130 -5.12 13.72 11.42
C ILE A 130 -6.58 13.28 11.22
N ILE A 131 -6.79 12.12 10.61
CA ILE A 131 -8.11 11.65 10.15
C ILE A 131 -8.69 10.55 11.04
N GLY A 132 -7.96 10.12 12.08
CA GLY A 132 -8.42 9.08 12.99
C GLY A 132 -8.60 7.73 12.28
N ALA A 133 -9.73 7.07 12.54
CA ALA A 133 -10.03 5.73 12.03
C ALA A 133 -10.69 5.71 10.62
N VAL A 134 -10.65 6.83 9.89
CA VAL A 134 -11.17 6.90 8.52
C VAL A 134 -10.39 5.94 7.61
N ASN A 135 -11.10 5.19 6.78
CA ASN A 135 -10.50 4.25 5.83
C ASN A 135 -9.85 5.01 4.67
N MET A 136 -8.60 4.67 4.36
CA MET A 136 -7.85 5.26 3.25
C MET A 136 -8.49 4.95 1.90
N ASP A 137 -9.08 3.77 1.72
CA ASP A 137 -9.72 3.39 0.45
C ASP A 137 -10.96 4.25 0.16
N ASP A 138 -11.79 4.48 1.19
CA ASP A 138 -12.98 5.33 1.09
C ASP A 138 -12.58 6.78 0.76
N MET A 139 -11.51 7.27 1.38
CA MET A 139 -10.97 8.60 1.11
C MET A 139 -10.44 8.73 -0.33
N LEU A 140 -9.70 7.73 -0.82
CA LEU A 140 -9.19 7.73 -2.19
C LEU A 140 -10.34 7.71 -3.20
N LEU A 141 -11.41 6.95 -2.91
CA LEU A 141 -12.61 6.92 -3.74
C LEU A 141 -13.31 8.29 -3.75
N GLU A 142 -13.49 8.91 -2.58
CA GLU A 142 -14.06 10.26 -2.48
C GLU A 142 -13.22 11.28 -3.23
N MET A 143 -11.88 11.24 -3.11
CA MET A 143 -10.98 12.14 -3.82
C MET A 143 -11.07 12.00 -5.34
N LEU A 144 -11.29 10.78 -5.85
CA LEU A 144 -11.45 10.53 -7.28
C LEU A 144 -12.82 11.06 -7.76
N CYS A 145 -13.89 10.79 -7.01
CA CYS A 145 -15.25 11.16 -7.38
C CYS A 145 -15.58 12.64 -7.15
N ALA A 146 -15.01 13.30 -6.14
CA ALA A 146 -15.29 14.70 -5.81
C ALA A 146 -14.67 15.70 -6.79
N LYS A 147 -13.73 15.25 -7.63
CA LYS A 147 -13.04 16.07 -8.64
C LYS A 147 -13.44 15.75 -10.07
N LEU A 148 -14.44 14.88 -10.25
CA LEU A 148 -15.14 14.61 -11.51
C LEU A 148 -16.45 15.38 -11.55
#